data_AF-A0A6J6QDP2-F1
#
_entry.id   AF-A0A6J6QDP2-F1
#
_cell.length_a   1.000
_cell.length_b   1.000
_cell.length_c   1.000
_cell.angle_alpha   90.00
_cell.angle_beta   90.00
_cell.angle_gamma   90.00
#
_symmetry.space_group_name_H-M   'P 1'
#
loop_
_entity.id
_entity.type
_entity.pdbx_description
1 polymer ?
#
loop_
_entity_poly.entity_id
_entity_poly.type
_entity_poly.pdbx_seq_one_letter_code
_entity_poly.pdbx_strand_id
1 'polypeptide(L)' 'MTIVGEDLTYVDAYATAVFVMGLDGAQWLLDTHPELDAFVIGHDGLTWETPGFNRWRSS' A
#
# COMPACT_ATOMS: atom_id res chain seq x y z
N MET A 1 -0.84 -7.23 -2.81
CA MET A 1 -0.51 -5.99 -2.08
C MET A 1 0.79 -5.47 -2.64
N THR A 2 0.86 -4.18 -2.94
CA THR A 2 2.05 -3.47 -3.38
C THR A 2 2.24 -2.25 -2.48
N ILE A 3 3.45 -2.05 -1.97
CA ILE A 3 3.87 -0.81 -1.29
C ILE A 3 5.04 -0.21 -2.06
N VAL A 4 5.08 1.12 -2.17
CA VAL A 4 6.16 1.88 -2.82
C VAL A 4 6.71 2.90 -1.82
N GLY A 5 8.04 2.97 -1.73
CA GLY A 5 8.78 3.87 -0.84
C GLY A 5 10.29 3.80 -1.14
N GLU A 6 11.06 4.69 -0.54
CA GLU A 6 12.50 4.82 -0.81
C GLU A 6 13.36 3.74 -0.13
N ASP A 7 12.90 3.18 0.99
CA ASP A 7 13.63 2.17 1.77
C ASP A 7 12.99 0.78 1.63
N LEU A 8 13.72 -0.13 0.98
CA LEU A 8 13.27 -1.49 0.72
C LEU A 8 13.00 -2.30 1.99
N THR A 9 13.70 -2.03 3.10
CA THR A 9 13.51 -2.74 4.37
C THR A 9 12.14 -2.42 4.95
N TYR A 10 11.77 -1.14 4.96
CA TYR A 10 10.46 -0.71 5.44
C TYR A 10 9.34 -1.15 4.50
N VAL A 11 9.55 -1.03 3.18
CA VAL A 11 8.56 -1.45 2.17
C VAL A 11 8.23 -2.94 2.30
N ASP A 12 9.22 -3.83 2.44
CA ASP A 12 8.99 -5.28 2.57
C ASP A 12 8.29 -5.65 3.88
N ALA A 13 8.74 -5.07 5.00
CA ALA A 13 8.16 -5.30 6.31
C ALA A 13 6.69 -4.85 6.37
N TYR A 14 6.40 -3.64 5.88
CA TYR A 14 5.03 -3.13 5.86
C TYR A 14 4.15 -3.85 4.84
N ALA A 15 4.68 -4.29 3.70
CA ALA A 15 3.88 -5.05 2.74
C ALA A 15 3.35 -6.34 3.37
N THR A 16 4.19 -7.02 4.17
CA THR A 16 3.79 -8.21 4.91
C THR A 16 2.79 -7.88 6.02
N ALA A 17 3.07 -6.87 6.85
CA ALA A 17 2.19 -6.49 7.95
C ALA A 17 0.81 -6.08 7.44
N VAL A 18 0.75 -5.21 6.43
CA VAL A 18 -0.51 -4.73 5.87
C VAL A 18 -1.25 -5.85 5.15
N PHE A 19 -0.57 -6.75 4.46
CA PHE A 19 -1.22 -7.92 3.87
C PHE A 19 -1.96 -8.77 4.91
N VAL A 20 -1.37 -8.97 6.10
CA VAL A 20 -2.03 -9.69 7.21
C VAL A 20 -3.20 -8.89 7.81
N MET A 21 -3.07 -7.58 7.92
CA MET A 21 -4.10 -6.69 8.46
C MET A 21 -5.28 -6.45 7.50
N GLY A 22 -5.10 -6.68 6.20
CA GLY A 22 -6.13 -6.41 5.19
C GLY A 22 -6.30 -4.90 4.92
N LEU A 23 -7.50 -4.49 4.49
CA LEU A 23 -7.78 -3.10 4.11
C LEU A 23 -7.59 -2.10 5.26
N ASP A 24 -7.87 -2.51 6.51
CA ASP A 24 -7.63 -1.68 7.70
C ASP A 24 -6.14 -1.35 7.86
N GLY A 25 -5.25 -2.28 7.50
CA GLY A 25 -3.81 -2.04 7.48
C GLY A 25 -3.40 -1.04 6.40
N ALA A 26 -4.09 -1.04 5.26
CA ALA A 26 -3.79 -0.12 4.16
C ALA A 26 -4.22 1.31 4.52
N GLN A 27 -5.34 1.45 5.23
CA GLN A 27 -5.77 2.72 5.82
C GLN A 27 -4.78 3.18 6.92
N TRP A 28 -4.36 2.28 7.81
CA TRP A 28 -3.35 2.58 8.82
C TRP A 28 -2.04 3.07 8.21
N LEU A 29 -1.59 2.45 7.12
CA LEU A 29 -0.39 2.87 6.39
C LEU A 29 -0.53 4.30 5.86
N LEU A 30 -1.68 4.64 5.27
CA LEU A 30 -1.97 6.00 4.78
C LEU A 30 -1.91 7.04 5.92
N ASP A 31 -2.43 6.71 7.09
CA ASP A 31 -2.53 7.64 8.22
C ASP A 31 -1.20 7.82 8.97
N THR A 32 -0.32 6.81 8.95
CA THR A 32 0.92 6.78 9.75
C THR A 32 2.20 6.93 8.94
N HIS A 33 2.17 6.59 7.65
CA HIS A 33 3.31 6.60 6.74
C HIS A 33 2.95 7.33 5.43
N PRO A 34 2.69 8.66 5.47
CA PRO A 34 2.30 9.44 4.29
C PRO A 34 3.39 9.49 3.20
N GLU A 35 4.63 9.11 3.53
CA GLU A 35 5.73 8.94 2.58
C GLU A 35 5.63 7.67 1.72
N LEU A 36 4.79 6.70 2.12
CA LEU A 36 4.58 5.44 1.41
C LEU A 36 3.30 5.48 0.58
N ASP A 37 3.32 4.78 -0.55
CA ASP A 37 2.12 4.52 -1.35
C ASP A 37 1.75 3.04 -1.31
N ALA A 38 0.46 2.74 -1.46
CA ALA A 38 0.00 1.35 -1.51
C ALA A 38 -1.10 1.12 -2.55
N PHE A 39 -1.13 -0.11 -3.06
CA PHE A 39 -2.15 -0.64 -3.94
C PHE A 39 -2.53 -2.06 -3.54
N VAL A 40 -3.83 -2.27 -3.34
CA VAL A 40 -4.43 -3.53 -2.91
C VAL A 40 -5.39 -4.02 -3.98
N ILE A 41 -5.29 -5.30 -4.32
CA ILE A 41 -6.33 -6.01 -5.07
C ILE A 41 -7.02 -6.93 -4.06
N GLY A 42 -8.30 -6.68 -3.83
CA GLY A 42 -9.16 -7.49 -2.96
C GLY A 42 -9.48 -8.85 -3.59
N HIS A 43 -9.98 -9.78 -2.77
CA HIS A 43 -10.37 -11.12 -3.25
C HIS A 43 -11.55 -11.07 -4.24
N ASP A 44 -12.31 -9.98 -4.23
CA ASP A 44 -13.43 -9.66 -5.12
C ASP A 44 -12.97 -8.99 -6.43
N GLY A 45 -11.67 -8.76 -6.59
CA GLY A 45 -11.09 -8.05 -7.72
C GLY A 45 -11.23 -6.54 -7.64
N LEU A 46 -11.83 -5.98 -6.59
CA LEU A 46 -11.86 -4.54 -6.38
C LEU A 46 -10.49 -4.04 -5.92
N THR A 47 -10.17 -2.82 -6.31
CA THR A 47 -8.89 -2.20 -5.99
C THR A 47 -9.06 -1.09 -4.97
N TRP A 48 -8.11 -1.00 -4.04
CA TRP A 48 -7.95 0.15 -3.15
C TRP A 48 -6.54 0.69 -3.33
N GLU A 49 -6.38 2.01 -3.26
CA GLU A 49 -5.09 2.66 -3.40
C GLU A 49 -4.99 3.93 -2.56
N THR A 50 -3.77 4.25 -2.12
CA THR A 50 -3.50 5.56 -1.56
C THR A 50 -3.61 6.62 -2.66
N PRO A 51 -4.02 7.87 -2.36
CA PRO A 51 -4.14 8.92 -3.37
C PRO A 51 -2.85 9.15 -4.18
N GLY A 52 -1.70 8.96 -3.54
CA GLY A 52 -0.39 9.14 -4.15
C GLY A 52 0.01 8.04 -5.14
N PHE A 53 -0.58 6.84 -5.08
CA PHE A 53 -0.22 5.71 -5.93
C PHE A 53 -0.39 6.00 -7.43
N ASN A 54 -1.27 6.95 -7.79
CA ASN A 54 -1.48 7.40 -9.16
C ASN A 54 -0.20 7.89 -9.87
N ARG A 55 0.82 8.34 -9.14
CA ARG A 55 2.09 8.79 -9.73
C ARG A 55 2.88 7.66 -10.40
N TRP A 56 2.59 6.41 -10.05
CA TRP A 56 3.31 5.22 -10.52
C TRP A 56 2.60 4.50 -11.68
N ARG A 57 1.42 4.98 -12.10
CA ARG A 57 0.71 4.43 -13.25
C ARG A 57 1.39 4.87 -14.54
N SER A 58 1.83 3.92 -15.35
CA SER A 58 2.18 4.20 -16.75
C SER A 58 0.92 4.52 -17.54
N SER A 59 0.95 5.60 -18.32
CA SER A 59 -0.11 5.96 -19.28
C SER A 59 -0.18 4.99 -20.45
#